data_AF-A0A9E4VVP6-F1
#
_entry.id   AF-A0A9E4VVP6-F1
#
_cell.length_a   1.000
_cell.length_b   1.000
_cell.length_c   1.000
_cell.angle_alpha   90.00
_cell.angle_beta   90.00
_cell.angle_gamma   90.00
#
_symmetry.space_group_name_H-M   'P 1'
#
loop_
_entity.id
_entity.type
_entity.pdbx_description
1 polymer ?
#
loop_
_entity_poly.entity_id
_entity_poly.type
_entity_poly.pdbx_seq_one_letter_code
_entity_poly.pdbx_strand_id
1 'polypeptide(L)'
;MSDPDLKEGPKSQARTVGISPGVGCLSTILLAVAGAGLLLVILSVVFRGEARFTKGDLGELRLWMIREPANQGLGLSTTRILSGSESSGQVCIRTTARFLMIRSEQAIPNVSYSYCYERQGENWVEAGEISAPDS
;
A
#
# COMPACT_ATOMS: atom_id res chain seq x y z
N MET A 1 -1.79 -55.57 51.68
CA MET A 1 -2.34 -55.84 50.34
C MET A 1 -3.59 -55.00 50.15
N SER A 2 -3.41 -53.73 49.77
CA SER A 2 -4.45 -52.81 49.28
C SER A 2 -3.73 -51.69 48.55
N ASP A 3 -3.74 -51.73 47.22
CA ASP A 3 -3.30 -50.62 46.36
C ASP A 3 -4.52 -49.74 46.01
N PRO A 4 -4.41 -48.41 46.02
CA PRO A 4 -5.55 -47.53 45.82
C PRO A 4 -5.87 -47.29 44.33
N ASP A 5 -7.17 -47.16 44.10
CA ASP A 5 -7.88 -46.73 42.89
C ASP A 5 -7.24 -45.50 42.21
N LEU A 6 -6.61 -45.69 41.05
CA LEU A 6 -6.17 -44.61 40.16
C LEU A 6 -7.35 -44.17 39.29
N LYS A 7 -8.05 -43.13 39.74
CA LYS A 7 -9.05 -42.40 38.93
C LYS A 7 -8.38 -41.77 37.71
N GLU A 8 -8.74 -42.27 36.52
CA GLU A 8 -8.40 -41.62 35.24
C GLU A 8 -8.99 -40.20 35.20
N GLY A 9 -8.12 -39.20 35.05
CA GLY A 9 -8.51 -37.81 34.85
C GLY A 9 -9.19 -37.58 33.49
N PRO A 10 -10.02 -36.54 33.35
CA PRO A 10 -10.77 -36.29 32.13
C PRO A 10 -9.84 -36.00 30.95
N LYS A 11 -9.99 -36.78 29.87
CA LYS A 11 -9.29 -36.58 28.60
C LYS A 11 -9.57 -35.17 28.08
N SER A 12 -8.55 -34.31 28.12
CA SER A 12 -8.56 -32.98 27.50
C SER A 12 -8.77 -33.15 26.00
N GLN A 13 -9.99 -32.92 25.52
CA GLN A 13 -10.30 -32.88 24.10
C GLN A 13 -9.60 -31.66 23.49
N ALA A 14 -8.50 -31.92 22.76
CA ALA A 14 -7.90 -30.94 21.88
C ALA A 14 -8.95 -30.49 20.86
N ARG A 15 -9.41 -29.24 21.01
CA ARG A 15 -10.35 -28.60 20.09
C ARG A 15 -9.63 -28.36 18.78
N THR A 16 -9.67 -29.33 17.86
CA THR A 16 -9.25 -29.14 16.47
C THR A 16 -10.13 -28.05 15.88
N VAL A 17 -9.54 -26.87 15.62
CA VAL A 17 -10.15 -25.82 14.82
C VAL A 17 -10.32 -26.39 13.40
N GLY A 18 -11.49 -26.93 13.12
CA GLY A 18 -11.82 -27.50 11.81
C GLY A 18 -11.92 -26.39 10.79
N ILE A 19 -10.82 -26.12 10.08
CA ILE A 19 -10.83 -25.29 8.88
C ILE A 19 -11.65 -26.06 7.85
N SER A 20 -12.83 -25.55 7.48
CA SER A 20 -13.63 -26.19 6.44
C SER A 20 -12.85 -26.25 5.13
N PRO A 21 -12.99 -27.30 4.30
CA PRO A 21 -12.27 -27.41 3.04
C PRO A 21 -12.42 -26.19 2.11
N GLY A 22 -13.56 -25.49 2.20
CA GLY A 22 -13.81 -24.24 1.47
C GLY A 22 -12.90 -23.08 1.88
N VAL A 23 -12.55 -22.96 3.16
CA VAL A 23 -11.62 -21.92 3.64
C VAL A 23 -10.20 -22.20 3.16
N GLY A 24 -9.80 -23.47 3.13
CA GLY A 24 -8.49 -23.88 2.59
C GLY A 24 -8.34 -23.52 1.11
N CYS A 25 -9.34 -23.85 0.29
CA CYS A 25 -9.33 -23.55 -1.15
C CYS A 25 -9.35 -22.04 -1.43
N LEU A 26 -10.19 -21.28 -0.72
CA LEU A 26 -10.24 -19.82 -0.88
C LEU A 26 -8.88 -19.19 -0.51
N SER A 27 -8.25 -19.65 0.57
CA SER A 27 -6.94 -19.14 1.01
C SER A 27 -5.85 -19.36 -0.03
N THR A 28 -5.77 -20.56 -0.62
CA THR A 28 -4.75 -20.85 -1.66
C THR A 28 -4.98 -20.03 -2.92
N ILE A 29 -6.24 -19.84 -3.34
CA ILE A 29 -6.58 -18.98 -4.48
C ILE A 29 -6.18 -17.53 -4.19
N LEU A 30 -6.52 -17.00 -3.03
CA LEU A 30 -6.15 -15.63 -2.63
C LEU A 30 -4.64 -15.45 -2.61
N LEU A 31 -3.90 -16.42 -2.09
CA LEU A 31 -2.43 -16.38 -2.06
C LEU A 31 -1.85 -16.39 -3.48
N ALA A 32 -2.37 -17.25 -4.37
CA ALA A 32 -1.92 -17.34 -5.75
C ALA A 32 -2.19 -16.04 -6.52
N VAL A 33 -3.38 -15.45 -6.36
CA VAL A 33 -3.76 -14.17 -6.98
C VAL A 33 -2.88 -13.04 -6.45
N ALA A 34 -2.67 -12.96 -5.13
CA ALA A 34 -1.80 -11.95 -4.52
C ALA A 34 -0.34 -12.09 -5.01
N GLY A 35 0.17 -13.32 -5.10
CA GLY A 35 1.51 -13.60 -5.61
C GLY A 35 1.69 -13.21 -7.08
N ALA A 36 0.72 -13.57 -7.93
CA ALA A 36 0.72 -13.16 -9.34
C ALA A 36 0.65 -11.63 -9.50
N GLY A 37 -0.21 -10.96 -8.70
CA GLY A 37 -0.30 -9.51 -8.67
C GLY A 37 1.03 -8.85 -8.29
N LEU A 38 1.67 -9.32 -7.22
CA LEU A 38 2.97 -8.81 -6.77
C LEU A 38 4.05 -8.98 -7.85
N LEU A 39 4.08 -10.13 -8.52
CA LEU A 39 5.02 -10.38 -9.62
C LEU A 39 4.83 -9.37 -10.76
N LEU A 40 3.59 -9.08 -11.16
CA LEU A 40 3.31 -8.09 -12.20
C LEU A 40 3.78 -6.69 -11.79
N VAL A 41 3.61 -6.30 -10.53
CA VAL A 41 4.13 -5.02 -10.03
C VAL A 41 5.65 -4.96 -10.16
N ILE A 42 6.35 -6.02 -9.70
CA ILE A 42 7.81 -6.11 -9.78
C ILE A 42 8.27 -6.01 -11.24
N LEU A 43 7.66 -6.76 -12.15
CA LEU A 43 8.01 -6.73 -13.57
C LEU A 43 7.76 -5.34 -14.18
N SER A 44 6.64 -4.68 -13.85
CA SER A 44 6.37 -3.31 -14.29
C SER A 44 7.47 -2.36 -13.84
N VAL A 45 7.84 -2.41 -12.56
CA VAL A 45 8.91 -1.56 -12.03
C VAL A 45 10.22 -1.87 -12.75
N VAL A 46 10.64 -3.14 -12.82
CA VAL A 46 11.93 -3.54 -13.41
C VAL A 46 12.06 -3.12 -14.88
N PHE A 47 11.01 -3.33 -15.69
CA PHE A 47 11.07 -3.09 -17.13
C PHE A 47 10.68 -1.67 -17.55
N ARG A 48 9.73 -1.04 -16.86
CA ARG A 48 9.23 0.31 -17.22
C ARG A 48 9.83 1.41 -16.35
N GLY A 49 10.55 1.05 -15.29
CA GLY A 49 11.04 2.00 -14.29
C GLY A 49 10.03 2.30 -13.19
N GLU A 50 8.75 2.00 -13.41
CA GLU A 50 7.66 2.35 -12.49
C GLU A 50 6.43 1.45 -12.61
N ALA A 51 5.61 1.49 -11.56
CA ALA A 51 4.25 0.98 -11.52
C ALA A 51 3.34 2.08 -10.97
N ARG A 52 2.24 2.36 -11.67
CA ARG A 52 1.24 3.36 -11.27
C ARG A 52 -0.13 2.70 -11.11
N PHE A 53 -0.81 3.04 -10.02
CA PHE A 53 -2.17 2.64 -9.74
C PHE A 53 -2.98 3.91 -9.50
N THR A 54 -3.88 4.20 -10.41
CA THR A 54 -4.76 5.37 -10.31
C THR A 54 -6.08 4.99 -9.66
N LYS A 55 -6.64 5.90 -8.88
CA LYS A 55 -7.96 5.80 -8.26
C LYS A 55 -8.68 7.13 -8.47
N GLY A 56 -9.56 7.17 -9.46
CA GLY A 56 -10.12 8.42 -9.95
C GLY A 56 -9.13 9.17 -10.85
N ASP A 57 -9.38 10.45 -11.06
CA ASP A 57 -8.56 11.29 -11.94
C ASP A 57 -7.31 11.81 -11.24
N LEU A 58 -7.34 12.00 -9.91
CA LEU A 58 -6.27 12.62 -9.15
C LEU A 58 -5.63 11.72 -8.09
N GLY A 59 -6.28 10.62 -7.71
CA GLY A 59 -5.70 9.64 -6.80
C GLY A 59 -4.63 8.80 -7.51
N GLU A 60 -3.39 8.83 -7.03
CA GLU A 60 -2.30 8.00 -7.57
C GLU A 60 -1.51 7.32 -6.44
N LEU A 61 -1.20 6.03 -6.64
CA LEU A 61 -0.13 5.31 -5.97
C LEU A 61 0.92 4.98 -7.02
N ARG A 62 2.14 5.47 -6.83
CA ARG A 62 3.25 5.25 -7.78
C ARG A 62 4.46 4.70 -7.06
N LEU A 63 5.01 3.63 -7.61
CA LEU A 63 6.26 3.01 -7.18
C LEU A 63 7.26 3.12 -8.34
N TRP A 64 8.46 3.61 -8.11
CA TRP A 64 9.48 3.74 -9.16
C TRP A 64 10.88 3.42 -8.65
N MET A 65 11.79 3.14 -9.57
CA MET A 65 13.21 2.98 -9.27
C MET A 65 13.95 4.32 -9.40
N ILE A 66 14.88 4.53 -8.49
CA ILE A 66 15.87 5.61 -8.54
C ILE A 66 17.18 4.98 -9.01
N ARG A 67 17.71 5.46 -10.14
CA ARG A 67 18.91 4.94 -10.80
C ARG A 67 19.89 6.07 -11.13
N GLU A 68 20.15 6.93 -10.17
CA GLU A 68 21.14 7.99 -10.30
C GLU A 68 22.52 7.47 -9.88
N PRO A 69 23.63 8.06 -10.37
CA PRO A 69 24.97 7.63 -9.99
C PRO A 69 25.22 7.67 -8.47
N ALA A 70 24.71 8.69 -7.79
CA ALA A 70 24.85 8.87 -6.34
C ALA A 70 23.76 8.16 -5.52
N ASN A 71 22.57 7.98 -6.11
CA ASN A 71 21.36 7.53 -5.43
C ASN A 71 20.74 6.33 -6.14
N GLN A 72 20.60 5.20 -5.43
CA GLN A 72 19.90 4.02 -5.92
C GLN A 72 18.89 3.52 -4.91
N GLY A 73 17.68 3.23 -5.38
CA GLY A 73 16.62 2.79 -4.49
C GLY A 73 15.25 2.74 -5.15
N LEU A 74 14.23 2.81 -4.31
CA LEU A 74 12.83 2.87 -4.71
C LEU A 74 12.20 4.14 -4.14
N GLY A 75 11.38 4.80 -4.95
CA GLY A 75 10.47 5.84 -4.50
C GLY A 75 9.04 5.32 -4.50
N LEU A 76 8.28 5.72 -3.49
CA LEU A 76 6.85 5.43 -3.37
C LEU A 76 6.12 6.74 -3.12
N SER A 77 5.15 7.09 -3.94
CA SER A 77 4.28 8.25 -3.75
C SER A 77 2.83 7.82 -3.64
N THR A 78 2.12 8.45 -2.69
CA THR A 78 0.70 8.23 -2.45
C THR A 78 -0.01 9.57 -2.44
N THR A 79 -1.14 9.66 -3.13
CA THR A 79 -2.02 10.83 -3.07
C THR A 79 -3.22 10.57 -2.16
N ARG A 80 -3.56 11.54 -1.32
CA ARG A 80 -4.76 11.53 -0.49
C ARG A 80 -5.53 12.83 -0.64
N ILE A 81 -6.84 12.74 -0.77
CA ILE A 81 -7.73 13.92 -0.73
C ILE A 81 -7.76 14.47 0.70
N LEU A 82 -7.50 15.78 0.83
CA LEU A 82 -7.61 16.55 2.07
C LEU A 82 -9.00 17.18 2.21
N SER A 83 -9.50 17.79 1.14
CA SER A 83 -10.81 18.46 1.10
C SER A 83 -11.37 18.53 -0.32
N GLY A 84 -12.65 18.83 -0.44
CA GLY A 84 -13.38 18.81 -1.72
C GLY A 84 -13.59 17.40 -2.25
N SER A 85 -14.02 17.29 -3.51
CA SER A 85 -14.17 16.03 -4.21
C SER A 85 -14.01 16.21 -5.72
N GLU A 86 -13.66 15.13 -6.42
CA GLU A 86 -13.61 15.18 -7.89
C GLU A 86 -14.99 15.54 -8.49
N SER A 87 -16.08 15.15 -7.82
CA SER A 87 -17.45 15.45 -8.23
C SER A 87 -17.88 16.91 -8.04
N SER A 88 -17.27 17.65 -7.10
CA SER A 88 -17.58 19.07 -6.88
C SER A 88 -16.82 19.99 -7.83
N GLY A 89 -15.93 19.44 -8.66
CA GLY A 89 -15.05 20.21 -9.54
C GLY A 89 -13.95 20.96 -8.81
N GLN A 90 -13.76 20.73 -7.52
CA GLN A 90 -12.67 21.32 -6.73
C GLN A 90 -12.21 20.32 -5.68
N VAL A 91 -10.91 20.07 -5.63
CA VAL A 91 -10.34 19.06 -4.74
C VAL A 91 -8.91 19.41 -4.38
N CYS A 92 -8.61 19.22 -3.11
CA CYS A 92 -7.31 19.50 -2.53
C CYS A 92 -6.68 18.18 -2.13
N ILE A 93 -5.49 17.90 -2.64
CA ILE A 93 -4.79 16.64 -2.43
C ILE A 93 -3.45 16.88 -1.74
N ARG A 94 -3.03 15.89 -0.96
CA ARG A 94 -1.67 15.77 -0.44
C ARG A 94 -1.01 14.58 -1.09
N THR A 95 0.15 14.82 -1.70
CA THR A 95 1.01 13.76 -2.20
C THR A 95 2.20 13.63 -1.26
N THR A 96 2.45 12.42 -0.79
CA THR A 96 3.61 12.11 0.05
C THR A 96 4.49 11.13 -0.70
N ALA A 97 5.76 11.49 -0.87
CA ALA A 97 6.82 10.65 -1.42
C ALA A 97 7.74 10.14 -0.30
N ARG A 98 7.99 8.83 -0.30
CA ARG A 98 8.92 8.15 0.60
C ARG A 98 9.96 7.40 -0.21
N PHE A 99 11.14 7.26 0.37
CA PHE A 99 12.29 6.70 -0.32
C PHE A 99 12.91 5.55 0.47
N LEU A 100 13.13 4.42 -0.20
CA LEU A 100 13.90 3.30 0.31
C LEU A 100 15.20 3.20 -0.49
N MET A 101 16.29 3.67 0.10
CA MET A 101 17.58 3.76 -0.58
C MET A 101 18.46 2.55 -0.25
N ILE A 102 19.02 1.93 -1.29
CA ILE A 102 20.06 0.91 -1.18
C ILE A 102 21.44 1.59 -1.14
N ARG A 103 21.57 2.69 -1.88
CA ARG A 103 22.75 3.55 -1.90
C ARG A 103 22.30 5.01 -1.91
N SER A 104 22.89 5.83 -1.05
CA SER A 104 22.69 7.27 -1.05
C SER A 104 23.91 7.96 -0.45
N GLU A 105 24.29 9.11 -0.98
CA GLU A 105 25.36 9.94 -0.39
C GLU A 105 24.87 10.77 0.80
N GLN A 106 23.56 11.00 0.89
CA GLN A 106 22.92 11.78 1.96
C GLN A 106 21.62 11.14 2.43
N ALA A 107 21.15 11.50 3.62
CA ALA A 107 19.81 11.13 4.06
C ALA A 107 18.78 11.85 3.18
N ILE A 108 17.92 11.10 2.49
CA ILE A 108 16.84 11.65 1.67
C ILE A 108 15.58 11.74 2.54
N PRO A 109 15.07 12.94 2.85
CA PRO A 109 13.87 13.08 3.66
C PRO A 109 12.64 12.65 2.86
N ASN A 110 11.59 12.24 3.58
CA ASN A 110 10.27 12.12 2.97
C ASN A 110 9.78 13.51 2.57
N VAL A 111 9.17 13.62 1.39
CA VAL A 111 8.65 14.89 0.87
C VAL A 111 7.13 14.80 0.86
N SER A 112 6.46 15.86 1.27
CA SER A 112 5.01 15.98 1.15
C SER A 112 4.66 17.35 0.61
N TYR A 113 3.78 17.37 -0.38
CA TYR A 113 3.29 18.60 -0.99
C TYR A 113 1.76 18.54 -1.10
N SER A 114 1.11 19.69 -0.98
CA SER A 114 -0.35 19.79 -1.01
C SER A 114 -0.79 20.84 -2.01
N TYR A 115 -1.63 20.45 -2.96
CA TYR A 115 -2.13 21.31 -4.04
C TYR A 115 -3.64 21.17 -4.14
N CYS A 116 -4.32 22.27 -4.46
CA CYS A 116 -5.71 22.25 -4.89
C CYS A 116 -5.81 22.28 -6.41
N TYR A 117 -6.80 21.56 -6.91
CA TYR A 117 -7.14 21.49 -8.33
C TYR A 117 -8.59 21.91 -8.50
N GLU A 118 -8.85 22.58 -9.61
CA GLU A 118 -10.18 22.96 -10.06
C GLU A 118 -10.44 22.37 -11.45
N ARG A 119 -11.67 21.93 -11.69
CA ARG A 119 -12.09 21.32 -12.94
C ARG A 119 -12.45 22.42 -13.92
N GLN A 120 -11.67 22.53 -15.00
CA GLN A 120 -11.95 23.41 -16.13
C GLN A 120 -12.27 22.56 -17.36
N GLY A 121 -13.57 22.33 -17.59
CA GLY A 121 -14.04 21.40 -18.60
C GLY A 121 -13.66 19.95 -18.26
N GLU A 122 -12.90 19.29 -19.13
CA GLU A 122 -12.44 17.91 -18.92
C GLU A 122 -11.11 17.83 -18.15
N ASN A 123 -10.43 18.95 -17.94
CA ASN A 123 -9.10 18.98 -17.35
C ASN A 123 -9.12 19.45 -15.89
N TRP A 124 -8.22 18.90 -15.10
CA TRP A 124 -7.86 19.46 -13.80
C TRP A 124 -6.75 20.47 -13.96
N VAL A 125 -6.96 21.66 -13.40
CA VAL A 125 -5.97 22.75 -13.41
C VAL A 125 -5.57 23.03 -11.97
N GLU A 126 -4.27 23.16 -11.72
CA GLU A 126 -3.76 23.53 -10.41
C GLU A 126 -4.23 24.95 -10.05
N ALA A 127 -4.95 25.06 -8.93
CA ALA A 127 -5.50 26.31 -8.41
C ALA A 127 -4.60 26.96 -7.34
N GLY A 128 -3.64 26.22 -6.78
CA GLY A 128 -2.63 26.74 -5.87
C GLY A 128 -2.15 25.74 -4.82
N GLU A 129 -1.07 26.11 -4.14
CA GLU A 129 -0.55 25.40 -2.97
C GLU A 129 -1.39 25.67 -1.74
N ILE A 130 -1.47 24.65 -0.88
CA ILE A 130 -2.11 24.76 0.43
C ILE A 130 -1.01 24.64 1.46
N SER A 131 -0.92 25.65 2.33
CA SER A 131 -0.15 25.50 3.56
C SER A 131 -0.71 24.29 4.31
N ALA A 132 0.08 23.22 4.41
CA ALA A 132 -0.32 22.06 5.17
C ALA A 132 -0.72 22.53 6.58
N PRO A 133 -1.83 22.04 7.18
CA PRO A 133 -1.97 22.17 8.61
C PRO A 133 -0.75 21.48 9.24
N ASP A 134 0.05 22.28 9.95
CA ASP A 134 1.14 21.80 10.79
C ASP A 134 0.59 20.69 11.69
N SER A 135 1.18 19.50 11.58
CA SER A 135 0.85 18.35 12.42
C SER A 135 1.46 18.49 13.80
#